data_AF-A0A0C2HAA7-F1
#
_entry.id   AF-A0A0C2HAA7-F1
#
_cell.length_a   1.000
_cell.length_b   1.000
_cell.length_c   1.000
_cell.angle_alpha   90.00
_cell.angle_beta   90.00
_cell.angle_gamma   90.00
#
_symmetry.space_group_name_H-M   'P 1'
#
loop_
_entity.id
_entity.type
_entity.pdbx_description
1 polymer ?
#
loop_
_entity_poly.entity_id
_entity_poly.type
_entity_poly.pdbx_seq_one_letter_code
_entity_poly.pdbx_strand_id
1 'polypeptide(L)'
;MLPEAVLITPLSRFQNACFTLIGDSKQLPPYVGTQAIPLAVELCSQSALDIANRRGNTPTCPIQIVYRPHVNMMLLNSEVFYEGTLVCGTPPEHRMAVLQRMRMPNPSIPVAFVDVPSGAIQPVTRSSKMKPKPEPSTSSFATSSSRDSTAARLWSSLSTRTRSSSVNNF
;
A
#
# COMPACT_ATOMS: atom_id res chain seq x y z
N MET A 1 -6.79 11.39 -3.48
CA MET A 1 -8.26 11.52 -3.55
C MET A 1 -8.69 12.98 -3.67
N LEU A 2 -9.95 13.28 -4.01
CA LEU A 2 -10.48 14.66 -4.06
C LEU A 2 -10.97 15.11 -2.66
N PRO A 3 -10.73 16.38 -2.24
CA PRO A 3 -11.34 16.93 -1.04
C PRO A 3 -12.87 17.06 -1.12
N GLU A 4 -13.56 16.97 0.00
CA GLU A 4 -15.01 17.21 0.13
C GLU A 4 -15.46 18.55 -0.49
N ALA A 5 -14.70 19.62 -0.22
CA ALA A 5 -15.01 20.95 -0.74
C ALA A 5 -15.10 20.99 -2.28
N VAL A 6 -14.31 20.15 -2.96
CA VAL A 6 -14.34 20.04 -4.43
C VAL A 6 -15.61 19.35 -4.91
N LEU A 7 -16.19 18.42 -4.12
CA LEU A 7 -17.46 17.76 -4.44
C LEU A 7 -18.67 18.67 -4.21
N ILE A 8 -18.65 19.52 -3.18
CA ILE A 8 -19.76 20.46 -2.88
C ILE A 8 -19.99 21.43 -4.05
N THR A 9 -18.93 21.87 -4.71
CA THR A 9 -19.00 22.81 -5.83
C THR A 9 -19.90 22.31 -6.98
N PRO A 10 -19.63 21.16 -7.63
CA PRO A 10 -20.50 20.64 -8.69
C PRO A 10 -21.89 20.27 -8.19
N LEU A 11 -22.03 19.73 -6.96
CA LEU A 11 -23.35 19.44 -6.38
C LEU A 11 -24.22 20.70 -6.28
N SER A 12 -23.63 21.83 -5.87
CA SER A 12 -24.35 23.10 -5.75
C SER A 12 -24.78 23.69 -7.11
N ARG A 13 -24.05 23.37 -8.18
CA ARG A 13 -24.24 23.93 -9.53
C ARG A 13 -25.14 23.07 -10.42
N PHE A 14 -25.11 21.76 -10.23
CA PHE A 14 -25.86 20.81 -11.06
C PHE A 14 -26.81 19.98 -10.19
N GLN A 15 -27.83 20.63 -9.63
CA GLN A 15 -28.75 20.04 -8.65
C GLN A 15 -29.54 18.83 -9.16
N ASN A 16 -29.70 18.72 -10.49
CA ASN A 16 -30.44 17.63 -11.14
C ASN A 16 -29.51 16.59 -11.79
N ALA A 17 -28.19 16.69 -11.62
CA ALA A 17 -27.26 15.75 -12.19
C ALA A 17 -27.09 14.50 -11.32
N CYS A 18 -26.81 13.37 -11.96
CA CYS A 18 -26.33 12.17 -11.28
C CYS A 18 -24.80 12.20 -11.21
N PHE A 19 -24.25 11.91 -10.04
CA PHE A 19 -22.81 11.87 -9.81
C PHE A 19 -22.36 10.46 -9.47
N THR A 20 -21.23 10.05 -10.04
CA THR A 20 -20.55 8.81 -9.67
C THR A 20 -19.16 9.16 -9.16
N LEU A 21 -18.86 8.76 -7.92
CA LEU A 21 -17.54 8.91 -7.34
C LEU A 21 -16.75 7.63 -7.57
N ILE A 22 -15.61 7.74 -8.26
CA ILE A 22 -14.70 6.63 -8.52
C ILE A 22 -13.41 6.94 -7.77
N GLY A 23 -12.98 6.01 -6.93
CA GLY A 23 -11.77 6.16 -6.15
C GLY A 23 -11.53 4.98 -5.24
N ASP A 24 -10.51 5.12 -4.40
CA ASP A 24 -10.07 4.08 -3.49
C ASP A 24 -9.57 4.72 -2.20
N SER A 25 -10.32 4.50 -1.11
CA SER A 25 -10.03 5.04 0.22
C SER A 25 -8.78 4.42 0.87
N LYS A 26 -8.23 3.35 0.31
CA LYS A 26 -6.97 2.74 0.78
C LYS A 26 -5.74 3.36 0.13
N GLN A 27 -5.92 4.26 -0.84
CA GLN A 27 -4.86 5.00 -1.52
C GLN A 27 -4.63 6.39 -0.90
N LEU A 28 -3.79 7.20 -1.54
CA LEU A 28 -3.37 8.49 -1.00
C LEU A 28 -4.56 9.43 -0.74
N PRO A 29 -4.60 10.06 0.44
CA PRO A 29 -5.63 11.05 0.77
C PRO A 29 -5.48 12.30 -0.14
N PRO A 30 -6.46 13.21 -0.11
CA PRO A 30 -6.29 14.52 -0.71
C PRO A 30 -5.05 15.25 -0.17
N TYR A 31 -4.32 15.89 -1.06
CA TYR A 31 -3.15 16.69 -0.70
C TYR A 31 -3.55 18.06 -0.18
N VAL A 32 -2.91 18.51 0.90
CA VAL A 32 -3.02 19.88 1.44
C VAL A 32 -1.64 20.52 1.46
N GLY A 33 -1.52 21.69 0.82
CA GLY A 33 -0.24 22.38 0.59
C GLY A 33 0.40 23.05 1.81
N THR A 34 -0.23 22.96 2.97
CA THR A 34 0.29 23.50 4.23
C THR A 34 0.17 22.43 5.31
N GLN A 35 1.09 22.49 6.29
CA GLN A 35 1.03 21.72 7.53
C GLN A 35 1.03 22.64 8.75
N ALA A 36 1.01 23.96 8.54
CA ALA A 36 1.13 24.95 9.60
C ALA A 36 -0.15 25.16 10.42
N ILE A 37 -1.30 24.69 9.92
CA ILE A 37 -2.61 24.87 10.55
C ILE A 37 -3.31 23.50 10.62
N PRO A 38 -3.06 22.71 11.68
CA PRO A 38 -3.49 21.31 11.74
C PRO A 38 -4.99 21.10 11.49
N LEU A 39 -5.85 21.94 12.09
CA LEU A 39 -7.29 21.85 11.90
C LEU A 39 -7.70 22.10 10.45
N ALA A 40 -7.10 23.10 9.79
CA ALA A 40 -7.39 23.37 8.39
C ALA A 40 -6.92 22.21 7.50
N VAL A 41 -5.79 21.59 7.82
CA VAL A 41 -5.29 20.41 7.10
C VAL A 41 -6.25 19.24 7.27
N GLU A 42 -6.70 18.96 8.49
CA GLU A 42 -7.64 17.89 8.78
C GLU A 42 -8.94 18.08 7.99
N LEU A 43 -9.54 19.26 8.03
CA LEU A 43 -10.79 19.55 7.32
C LEU A 43 -10.61 19.53 5.80
N CYS A 44 -9.54 20.12 5.28
CA CYS A 44 -9.30 20.20 3.83
C CYS A 44 -8.77 18.89 3.22
N SER A 45 -8.31 17.93 4.04
CA SER A 45 -7.87 16.62 3.59
C SER A 45 -8.97 15.55 3.65
N GLN A 46 -10.20 15.90 4.04
CA GLN A 46 -11.30 14.94 4.04
C GLN A 46 -11.66 14.50 2.62
N SER A 47 -11.58 13.20 2.36
CA SER A 47 -11.87 12.61 1.06
C SER A 47 -13.37 12.66 0.76
N ALA A 48 -13.73 13.17 -0.41
CA ALA A 48 -15.11 13.15 -0.89
C ALA A 48 -15.74 11.74 -0.90
N LEU A 49 -14.95 10.69 -1.17
CA LEU A 49 -15.44 9.31 -1.18
C LEU A 49 -15.74 8.82 0.24
N ASP A 50 -14.88 9.14 1.21
CA ASP A 50 -15.07 8.75 2.61
C ASP A 50 -16.28 9.49 3.20
N ILE A 51 -16.45 10.77 2.87
CA ILE A 51 -17.63 11.55 3.27
C ILE A 51 -18.91 10.95 2.68
N ALA A 52 -18.93 10.67 1.37
CA ALA A 52 -20.09 10.10 0.71
C ALA A 52 -20.45 8.73 1.28
N ASN A 53 -19.46 7.94 1.69
CA ASN A 53 -19.68 6.60 2.22
C ASN A 53 -19.83 6.53 3.75
N ARG A 54 -19.66 7.64 4.48
CA ARG A 54 -19.64 7.70 5.95
C ARG A 54 -20.87 7.11 6.62
N ARG A 55 -22.05 7.26 5.99
CA ARG A 55 -23.33 6.74 6.52
C ARG A 55 -23.66 5.33 6.04
N GLY A 56 -22.87 4.75 5.13
CA GLY A 56 -23.10 3.41 4.59
C GLY A 56 -24.36 3.26 3.73
N ASN A 57 -25.03 4.35 3.36
CA ASN A 57 -26.27 4.35 2.58
C ASN A 57 -26.05 4.69 1.10
N THR A 58 -24.81 5.03 0.71
CA THR A 58 -24.46 5.28 -0.69
C THR A 58 -24.28 3.94 -1.40
N PRO A 59 -24.97 3.69 -2.53
CA PRO A 59 -24.73 2.49 -3.32
C PRO A 59 -23.26 2.41 -3.76
N THR A 60 -22.59 1.32 -3.43
CA THR A 60 -21.19 1.08 -3.79
C THR A 60 -21.06 -0.17 -4.65
N CYS A 61 -20.18 -0.11 -5.64
CA CYS A 61 -19.84 -1.24 -6.51
C CYS A 61 -18.33 -1.50 -6.38
N PRO A 62 -17.89 -2.43 -5.51
CA PRO A 62 -16.49 -2.73 -5.35
C PRO A 62 -15.93 -3.44 -6.60
N ILE A 63 -14.77 -3.00 -7.07
CA ILE A 63 -14.03 -3.66 -8.16
C ILE A 63 -12.92 -4.49 -7.54
N GLN A 64 -13.08 -5.82 -7.54
CA GLN A 64 -12.17 -6.74 -6.86
C GLN A 64 -11.20 -7.45 -7.82
N ILE A 65 -11.50 -7.51 -9.11
CA ILE A 65 -10.64 -8.15 -10.09
C ILE A 65 -9.59 -7.15 -10.56
N VAL A 66 -8.32 -7.47 -10.30
CA VAL A 66 -7.17 -6.63 -10.68
C VAL A 66 -6.34 -7.30 -11.77
N TYR A 67 -5.91 -6.50 -12.75
CA TYR A 67 -5.23 -7.00 -13.95
C TYR A 67 -3.76 -6.56 -14.05
N ARG A 68 -3.31 -5.68 -13.16
CA ARG A 68 -2.00 -5.01 -13.27
C ARG A 68 -0.83 -5.84 -12.71
N PRO A 69 -0.77 -6.16 -11.40
CA PRO A 69 0.40 -6.81 -10.80
C PRO A 69 0.51 -8.31 -11.13
N HIS A 70 1.69 -8.89 -10.90
CA HIS A 70 1.85 -10.34 -10.78
C HIS A 70 1.10 -10.86 -9.54
N VAL A 71 0.52 -12.06 -9.60
CA VAL A 71 -0.37 -12.61 -8.55
C VAL A 71 0.25 -12.54 -7.15
N ASN A 72 1.51 -12.94 -6.99
CA ASN A 72 2.18 -12.91 -5.67
C ASN A 72 2.38 -11.48 -5.12
N MET A 73 2.52 -10.47 -5.97
CA MET A 73 2.59 -9.07 -5.52
C MET A 73 1.21 -8.53 -5.16
N MET A 74 0.18 -8.96 -5.90
CA MET A 74 -1.21 -8.64 -5.62
C MET A 74 -1.64 -9.17 -4.25
N LEU A 75 -1.33 -10.43 -3.96
CA LEU A 75 -1.73 -11.10 -2.72
C LEU A 75 -1.30 -10.31 -1.48
N LEU A 76 -0.04 -9.87 -1.43
CA LEU A 76 0.45 -9.05 -0.31
C LEU A 76 -0.34 -7.74 -0.18
N ASN A 77 -0.61 -7.06 -1.30
CA ASN A 77 -1.38 -5.82 -1.29
C ASN A 77 -2.84 -6.06 -0.84
N SER A 78 -3.45 -7.15 -1.30
CA SER A 78 -4.79 -7.59 -0.94
C SER A 78 -4.92 -7.87 0.55
N GLU A 79 -3.98 -8.64 1.12
CA GLU A 79 -3.98 -8.99 2.54
C GLU A 79 -3.81 -7.76 3.44
N VAL A 80 -2.91 -6.84 3.07
CA VAL A 80 -2.59 -5.68 3.91
C VAL A 80 -3.68 -4.60 3.86
N PHE A 81 -4.28 -4.36 2.70
CA PHE A 81 -5.15 -3.18 2.51
C PHE A 81 -6.61 -3.51 2.21
N TYR A 82 -6.91 -4.71 1.72
CA TYR A 82 -8.23 -5.09 1.18
C TYR A 82 -8.76 -6.41 1.75
N GLU A 83 -8.30 -6.84 2.92
CA GLU A 83 -8.82 -8.02 3.64
C GLU A 83 -8.77 -9.32 2.81
N GLY A 84 -7.81 -9.42 1.87
CA GLY A 84 -7.67 -10.59 1.00
C GLY A 84 -8.74 -10.70 -0.10
N THR A 85 -9.54 -9.64 -0.34
CA THR A 85 -10.67 -9.70 -1.28
C THR A 85 -10.31 -9.49 -2.76
N LEU A 86 -9.10 -9.00 -3.06
CA LEU A 86 -8.67 -8.80 -4.46
C LEU A 86 -8.36 -10.14 -5.15
N VAL A 87 -8.79 -10.26 -6.41
CA VAL A 87 -8.59 -11.42 -7.26
C VAL A 87 -7.75 -11.05 -8.48
N CYS A 88 -6.76 -11.86 -8.83
CA CYS A 88 -5.94 -11.61 -10.01
C CYS A 88 -6.69 -12.09 -11.26
N GLY A 89 -7.11 -11.15 -12.12
CA GLY A 89 -7.74 -11.47 -13.40
C GLY A 89 -6.75 -11.79 -14.52
N THR A 90 -5.46 -11.55 -14.30
CA THR A 90 -4.41 -11.83 -15.28
C THR A 90 -3.72 -13.15 -14.96
N PRO A 91 -3.59 -14.08 -15.92
CA PRO A 91 -2.80 -15.30 -15.74
C PRO A 91 -1.34 -15.01 -15.38
N PRO A 92 -0.71 -15.77 -14.45
CA PRO A 92 0.66 -15.51 -14.01
C PRO A 92 1.68 -15.40 -15.15
N GLU A 93 1.54 -16.23 -16.18
CA GLU A 93 2.39 -16.26 -17.38
C GLU A 93 2.48 -14.91 -18.10
N HIS A 94 1.42 -14.08 -18.04
CA HIS A 94 1.39 -12.75 -18.64
C HIS A 94 2.15 -11.68 -17.82
N ARG A 95 2.69 -12.05 -16.65
CA ARG A 95 3.45 -11.16 -15.74
C ARG A 95 4.84 -11.69 -15.41
N MET A 96 5.40 -12.55 -16.27
CA MET A 96 6.70 -13.21 -16.08
C MET A 96 7.91 -12.43 -16.62
N ALA A 97 7.71 -11.26 -17.22
CA ALA A 97 8.75 -10.57 -17.98
C ALA A 97 10.06 -10.34 -17.21
N VAL A 98 9.96 -9.97 -15.93
CA VAL A 98 11.11 -9.76 -15.04
C VAL A 98 11.77 -11.09 -14.68
N LEU A 99 10.97 -12.10 -14.26
CA LEU A 99 11.47 -13.42 -13.87
C LEU A 99 12.18 -14.15 -15.02
N GLN A 100 11.76 -13.93 -16.26
CA GLN A 100 12.36 -14.54 -17.45
C GLN A 100 13.65 -13.85 -17.91
N ARG A 101 13.80 -12.55 -17.64
CA ARG A 101 14.89 -11.73 -18.19
C ARG A 101 15.96 -11.36 -17.19
N MET A 102 15.68 -11.49 -15.89
CA MET A 102 16.57 -11.07 -14.83
C MET A 102 16.80 -12.21 -13.84
N ARG A 103 18.04 -12.32 -13.34
CA ARG A 103 18.36 -13.22 -12.22
C ARG A 103 17.86 -12.58 -10.93
N MET A 104 16.65 -12.95 -10.53
CA MET A 104 16.02 -12.46 -9.31
C MET A 104 16.50 -13.26 -8.09
N PRO A 105 16.66 -12.62 -6.91
CA PRO A 105 16.96 -13.33 -5.66
C PRO A 105 15.90 -14.38 -5.30
N ASN A 106 14.64 -14.11 -5.65
CA ASN A 106 13.55 -15.07 -5.58
C ASN A 106 13.02 -15.34 -7.01
N PRO A 107 13.12 -16.57 -7.54
CA PRO A 107 12.71 -16.88 -8.91
C PRO A 107 11.19 -16.93 -9.11
N SER A 108 10.40 -16.86 -8.04
CA SER A 108 8.93 -17.02 -8.07
C SER A 108 8.16 -15.69 -7.91
N ILE A 109 8.84 -14.58 -7.62
CA ILE A 109 8.19 -13.28 -7.40
C ILE A 109 9.02 -12.17 -8.08
N PRO A 110 8.42 -11.36 -8.98
CA PRO A 110 9.13 -10.30 -9.69
C PRO A 110 9.34 -9.04 -8.83
N VAL A 111 9.87 -9.22 -7.62
CA VAL A 111 10.19 -8.13 -6.68
C VAL A 111 11.46 -8.45 -5.91
N ALA A 112 12.26 -7.44 -5.62
CA ALA A 112 13.40 -7.54 -4.73
C ALA A 112 13.50 -6.27 -3.88
N PHE A 113 13.74 -6.44 -2.59
CA PHE A 113 14.14 -5.35 -1.71
C PHE A 113 15.66 -5.35 -1.66
N VAL A 114 16.27 -4.28 -2.18
CA VAL A 114 17.73 -4.14 -2.24
C VAL A 114 18.13 -3.14 -1.16
N ASP A 115 18.98 -3.58 -0.24
CA ASP A 115 19.57 -2.69 0.75
C ASP A 115 20.67 -1.85 0.07
N VAL A 116 20.52 -0.53 0.13
CA VAL A 116 21.46 0.42 -0.47
C VAL A 116 22.10 1.23 0.67
N PRO A 117 23.38 0.96 1.00
CA PRO A 117 24.07 1.72 2.03
C PRO A 117 24.25 3.17 1.57
N SER A 118 23.46 4.09 2.13
CA SER A 118 23.64 5.53 1.93
C SER A 118 23.27 6.31 3.18
N GLY A 119 24.00 7.40 3.44
CA GLY A 119 23.50 8.47 4.28
C GLY A 119 22.53 9.30 3.47
N ALA A 120 21.28 9.43 3.92
CA ALA A 120 20.29 10.24 3.23
C ALA A 120 20.81 11.67 3.03
N ILE A 121 21.03 12.09 1.78
CA ILE A 121 21.34 13.47 1.45
C ILE A 121 20.05 14.26 1.61
N GLN A 122 20.00 15.18 2.58
CA GLN A 122 18.84 16.04 2.75
C GLN A 122 18.65 16.87 1.46
N PRO A 123 17.47 16.84 0.84
CA PRO A 123 17.18 17.74 -0.27
C PRO A 123 17.29 19.20 0.20
N VAL A 124 17.87 20.06 -0.65
CA VAL A 124 18.09 21.50 -0.38
C VAL A 124 16.78 22.22 0.00
N THR A 125 15.64 21.70 -0.47
CA THR A 125 14.31 22.08 0.01
C THR A 125 14.04 21.40 1.35
N ARG A 126 14.28 22.11 2.46
CA ARG A 126 14.03 21.69 3.85
C ARG A 126 12.63 21.08 4.06
N SER A 127 12.48 19.78 3.82
CA SER A 127 11.37 19.01 4.34
C SER A 127 11.89 17.68 4.88
N SER A 128 11.58 17.45 6.15
CA SER A 128 11.99 16.34 7.03
C SER A 128 13.37 16.44 7.70
N LYS A 129 13.35 16.80 9.00
CA LYS A 129 14.42 16.50 9.95
C LYS A 129 14.28 15.05 10.38
N MET A 130 15.18 14.16 9.93
CA MET A 130 15.42 12.88 10.59
C MET A 130 16.77 13.00 11.31
N LYS A 131 16.81 12.74 12.63
CA LYS A 131 18.06 12.82 13.40
C LYS A 131 19.00 11.69 12.97
N PRO A 132 20.30 11.97 12.72
CA PRO A 132 21.26 10.91 12.46
C PRO A 132 21.39 10.01 13.69
N LYS A 133 21.43 8.71 13.47
CA LYS A 133 21.76 7.72 14.49
C LYS A 133 23.25 7.89 14.84
N PRO A 134 23.65 7.96 16.11
CA PRO A 134 25.07 8.07 16.46
C PRO A 134 25.81 6.81 15.99
N GLU A 135 26.98 7.01 15.40
CA GLU A 135 27.89 5.93 15.02
C GLU A 135 28.31 5.13 16.26
N PRO A 136 28.42 3.80 16.15
CA PRO A 136 28.88 2.99 17.27
C PRO A 136 30.39 3.18 17.45
N SER A 137 30.77 3.77 18.58
CA SER A 137 32.14 3.71 19.09
C SER A 137 32.53 2.24 19.31
N THR A 138 33.67 1.85 18.76
CA THR A 138 34.33 0.55 18.96
C THR A 138 34.52 0.24 20.45
N SER A 139 33.77 -0.74 20.97
CA SER A 139 34.23 -1.63 22.05
C SER A 139 33.42 -2.93 22.09
N SER A 140 34.18 -4.05 22.01
CA SER A 140 33.94 -5.40 22.55
C SER A 140 32.54 -6.02 22.55
N PHE A 141 32.46 -7.15 21.83
CA PHE A 141 31.66 -8.36 22.10
C PHE A 141 30.90 -8.41 23.45
N ALA A 142 29.57 -8.43 23.38
CA ALA A 142 28.73 -9.18 24.29
C ALA A 142 27.39 -9.52 23.61
N THR A 143 27.15 -10.81 23.45
CA THR A 143 25.91 -11.42 22.96
C THR A 143 24.72 -11.03 23.84
N SER A 144 23.66 -10.50 23.24
CA SER A 144 22.31 -10.68 23.79
C SER A 144 21.26 -10.73 22.68
N SER A 145 20.52 -11.83 22.70
CA SER A 145 19.43 -12.19 21.83
C SER A 145 18.20 -11.36 22.15
N SER A 146 17.70 -10.61 21.18
CA SER A 146 16.31 -10.17 21.11
C SER A 146 16.02 -9.63 19.71
N ARG A 147 15.48 -10.49 18.84
CA ARG A 147 14.88 -10.08 17.56
C ARG A 147 13.38 -10.28 17.68
N ASP A 148 12.69 -9.22 18.06
CA ASP A 148 11.28 -9.07 17.68
C ASP A 148 11.24 -8.82 16.16
N SER A 149 10.62 -9.74 15.44
CA SER A 149 10.44 -9.67 13.99
C SER A 149 9.09 -10.28 13.64
N THR A 150 8.03 -9.54 13.95
CA THR A 150 6.64 -9.85 13.58
C THR A 150 6.50 -9.98 12.06
N ALA A 151 7.26 -9.20 11.28
CA ALA A 151 7.27 -9.27 9.82
C ALA A 151 7.90 -10.58 9.28
N ALA A 152 8.95 -11.09 9.93
CA ALA A 152 9.59 -12.34 9.54
C ALA A 152 8.69 -13.57 9.82
N ARG A 153 7.86 -13.50 10.87
CA ARG A 153 6.88 -14.56 11.19
C ARG A 153 5.71 -14.59 10.20
N LEU A 154 5.28 -13.44 9.69
CA LEU A 154 4.24 -13.38 8.65
C LEU A 154 4.72 -14.02 7.34
N TRP A 155 5.96 -13.74 6.94
CA TRP A 155 6.53 -14.33 5.71
C TRP A 155 6.78 -15.83 5.82
N SER A 156 7.20 -16.35 6.99
CA SER A 156 7.39 -17.78 7.17
C SER A 156 6.07 -18.57 7.15
N SER A 157 5.00 -18.02 7.73
CA SER A 157 3.65 -18.62 7.74
C SER A 157 3.06 -18.79 6.32
N LEU A 158 3.29 -17.82 5.44
CA LEU A 158 2.87 -17.88 4.03
C LEU A 158 3.63 -18.97 3.25
N SER A 159 4.90 -19.22 3.58
CA SER A 159 5.72 -20.23 2.90
C SER A 159 5.40 -21.69 3.29
N THR A 160 4.84 -21.94 4.48
CA THR A 160 4.44 -23.29 4.92
C THR A 160 3.06 -23.69 4.41
N ARG A 161 2.17 -22.72 4.12
CA ARG A 161 0.80 -23.03 3.66
C ARG A 161 0.72 -23.53 2.21
N THR A 162 1.75 -23.30 1.40
CA THR A 162 1.82 -23.78 0.00
C THR A 162 2.36 -25.21 -0.14
N ARG A 163 2.61 -25.94 0.97
CA ARG A 163 3.13 -27.32 0.94
C ARG A 163 2.15 -28.42 1.34
N SER A 164 0.88 -28.09 1.61
CA SER A 164 -0.14 -29.08 1.97
C SER A 164 -1.46 -28.85 1.22
N SER A 165 -1.51 -29.28 -0.03
CA SER A 165 -2.75 -29.66 -0.69
C SER A 165 -2.43 -30.63 -1.83
N SER A 166 -1.98 -31.83 -1.45
CA SER A 166 -2.09 -33.00 -2.30
C SER A 166 -3.51 -33.54 -2.20
N VAL A 167 -4.19 -33.57 -3.35
CA VAL A 167 -5.10 -34.62 -3.85
C VAL A 167 -5.94 -35.37 -2.82
N ASN A 168 -7.27 -35.23 -2.91
CA ASN A 168 -8.18 -36.36 -2.75
C ASN A 168 -9.26 -36.30 -3.82
N ASN A 169 -9.20 -37.27 -4.73
CA ASN A 169 -10.29 -37.66 -5.61
C ASN A 169 -11.39 -38.31 -4.77
N PHE A 170 -12.63 -37.85 -4.94
CA PHE A 170 -13.84 -38.64 -5.22
C PHE A 170 -14.99 -37.67 -5.50
#